data_AF-A0A354IZ67-F1
#
_entry.id   AF-A0A354IZ67-F1
#
_cell.length_a   1.000
_cell.length_b   1.000
_cell.length_c   1.000
_cell.angle_alpha   90.00
_cell.angle_beta   90.00
_cell.angle_gamma   90.00
#
_symmetry.space_group_name_H-M   'P 1'
#
loop_
_entity.id
_entity.type
_entity.pdbx_description
1 polymer ?
#
loop_
_entity_poly.entity_id
_entity_poly.type
_entity_poly.pdbx_seq_one_letter_code
_entity_poly.pdbx_strand_id
1 'polypeptide(L)'
;MATMLAHPPSIETRAPFRRSRECHTAVPAVVEGEVPHWLRGELVRTCPAVFDAAGWHARHWFDGLGMVYAFRIGEAGIGFRSRLLDSEAARDAWQGKARLGSFGTPTVRPLWQRLVEPVPRITDNNNVNIARIGQDLVAMTEGNRQLVIDDTTLAVDGPVRYASDALRGAIMTAHPHFDAERNSVVNVATAFGRKGTISV
;
A
#
# COMPACT_ATOMS: atom_id res chain seq x y z
N MET A 1 4.30 -32.41 -29.74
CA MET A 1 5.03 -31.12 -29.59
C MET A 1 4.12 -30.18 -28.81
N ALA A 2 4.44 -29.89 -27.55
CA ALA A 2 3.64 -28.99 -26.73
C ALA A 2 3.84 -27.56 -27.24
N THR A 3 2.77 -26.95 -27.76
CA THR A 3 2.75 -25.54 -28.11
C THR A 3 3.03 -24.74 -26.84
N MET A 4 4.21 -24.10 -26.75
CA MET A 4 4.44 -23.09 -25.73
C MET A 4 3.43 -21.97 -25.98
N LEU A 5 2.36 -21.95 -25.20
CA LEU A 5 1.45 -20.82 -25.15
C LEU A 5 2.28 -19.62 -24.72
N ALA A 6 2.49 -18.67 -25.65
CA ALA A 6 3.11 -17.40 -25.34
C ALA A 6 2.35 -16.79 -24.15
N HIS A 7 3.06 -16.44 -23.09
CA HIS A 7 2.44 -15.73 -21.98
C HIS A 7 1.82 -14.45 -22.53
N PRO A 8 0.57 -14.11 -22.15
CA PRO A 8 0.01 -12.82 -22.54
C PRO A 8 0.98 -11.71 -22.08
N PRO A 9 1.16 -10.65 -22.89
CA PRO A 9 2.03 -9.55 -22.51
C PRO A 9 1.59 -8.99 -21.15
N SER A 10 2.58 -8.72 -20.29
CA SER A 10 2.35 -8.13 -18.97
C SER A 10 1.40 -6.94 -19.05
N ILE A 11 0.48 -6.85 -18.09
CA ILE A 11 -0.45 -5.71 -17.99
C ILE A 11 0.32 -4.40 -17.81
N GLU A 12 1.55 -4.46 -17.26
CA GLU A 12 2.46 -3.33 -17.09
C GLU A 12 2.94 -2.71 -18.42
N THR A 13 2.61 -3.29 -19.57
CA THR A 13 2.87 -2.65 -20.87
C THR A 13 1.89 -1.51 -21.19
N ARG A 14 0.73 -1.46 -20.50
CA ARG A 14 -0.39 -0.56 -20.81
C ARG A 14 -0.62 0.47 -19.71
N ALA A 15 -0.96 1.70 -20.07
CA ALA A 15 -1.48 2.66 -19.10
C ALA A 15 -2.91 2.24 -18.64
N PRO A 16 -3.29 2.47 -17.37
CA PRO A 16 -2.51 3.10 -16.30
C PRO A 16 -1.66 2.10 -15.48
N PHE A 17 -1.57 0.83 -15.87
CA PHE A 17 -0.90 -0.25 -15.11
C PHE A 17 0.62 -0.31 -15.30
N ARG A 18 1.18 0.57 -16.13
CA ARG A 18 2.61 0.60 -16.40
C ARG A 18 3.39 0.89 -15.13
N ARG A 19 4.34 0.00 -14.82
CA ARG A 19 5.22 0.16 -13.67
C ARG A 19 5.98 1.48 -13.74
N SER A 20 5.84 2.28 -12.69
CA SER A 20 6.62 3.49 -12.50
C SER A 20 8.04 3.16 -12.04
N ARG A 21 9.00 4.01 -12.44
CA ARG A 21 10.37 3.95 -11.94
C ARG A 21 10.41 4.37 -10.47
N GLU A 22 11.27 3.72 -9.69
CA GLU A 22 11.64 4.17 -8.35
C GLU A 22 12.66 5.31 -8.40
N CYS A 23 12.36 6.38 -7.68
CA CYS A 23 13.18 7.58 -7.54
C CYS A 23 13.39 7.83 -6.04
N HIS A 24 14.37 7.11 -5.45
CA HIS A 24 14.66 7.20 -4.02
C HIS A 24 15.29 8.55 -3.63
N THR A 25 15.91 9.23 -4.58
CA THR A 25 16.36 10.62 -4.46
C THR A 25 15.40 11.55 -5.18
N ALA A 26 15.27 12.79 -4.69
CA ALA A 26 14.44 13.79 -5.33
C ALA A 26 14.96 14.11 -6.73
N VAL A 27 14.06 14.03 -7.72
CA VAL A 27 14.30 14.51 -9.08
C VAL A 27 13.46 15.77 -9.32
N PRO A 28 14.00 16.81 -9.99
CA PRO A 28 13.23 18.01 -10.28
C PRO A 28 12.11 17.69 -11.29
N ALA A 29 10.91 18.20 -11.03
CA ALA A 29 9.80 18.14 -11.98
C ALA A 29 9.90 19.31 -12.98
N VAL A 30 9.51 19.05 -14.24
CA VAL A 30 9.31 20.09 -15.24
C VAL A 30 7.96 20.74 -14.98
N VAL A 31 7.94 22.05 -14.78
CA VAL A 31 6.72 22.83 -14.52
C VAL A 31 6.34 23.58 -15.78
N GLU A 32 5.14 23.32 -16.27
CA GLU A 32 4.51 24.10 -17.34
C GLU A 32 3.43 24.99 -16.69
N GLY A 33 3.57 26.31 -16.82
CA GLY A 33 2.73 27.30 -16.14
C GLY A 33 3.34 27.83 -14.83
N GLU A 34 2.50 28.32 -13.92
CA GLU A 34 2.93 28.97 -12.67
C GLU A 34 2.36 28.24 -11.45
N VAL A 35 3.24 27.91 -10.50
CA VAL A 35 2.83 27.34 -9.20
C VAL A 35 2.45 28.49 -8.27
N PRO A 36 1.24 28.49 -7.67
CA PRO A 36 0.83 29.55 -6.75
C PRO A 36 1.82 29.71 -5.59
N HIS A 37 2.16 30.95 -5.25
CA HIS A 37 3.17 31.25 -4.22
C HIS A 37 2.79 30.71 -2.82
N TRP A 38 1.50 30.64 -2.53
CA TRP A 38 0.97 30.11 -1.28
C TRP A 38 0.99 28.57 -1.22
N LEU A 39 1.14 27.88 -2.35
CA LEU A 39 1.17 26.42 -2.39
C LEU A 39 2.56 25.94 -2.01
N ARG A 40 2.71 25.57 -0.74
CA ARG A 40 3.94 25.03 -0.16
C ARG A 40 3.61 23.83 0.69
N GLY A 41 4.39 22.78 0.58
CA GLY A 41 4.15 21.53 1.31
C GLY A 41 4.45 20.32 0.46
N GLU A 42 3.80 19.21 0.79
CA GLU A 42 4.05 17.93 0.15
C GLU A 42 2.73 17.21 -0.13
N LEU A 43 2.60 16.72 -1.36
CA LEU A 43 1.54 15.81 -1.76
C LEU A 43 2.10 14.40 -1.77
N VAL A 44 1.64 13.56 -0.84
CA VAL A 44 2.00 12.14 -0.79
C VAL A 44 0.79 11.28 -1.21
N ARG A 45 1.02 10.33 -2.11
CA ARG A 45 0.00 9.42 -2.66
C ARG A 45 0.54 8.00 -2.70
N THR A 46 -0.34 7.02 -2.55
CA THR A 46 -0.02 5.62 -2.87
C THR A 46 -0.93 5.11 -3.99
N CYS A 47 -0.45 4.11 -4.72
CA CYS A 47 -1.29 3.34 -5.63
C CYS A 47 -0.69 1.94 -5.89
N PRO A 48 -1.48 1.00 -6.43
CA PRO A 48 -0.96 -0.24 -7.00
C PRO A 48 -0.07 0.09 -8.22
N ALA A 49 1.19 -0.35 -8.20
CA ALA A 49 2.18 0.05 -9.20
C ALA A 49 2.99 -1.11 -9.80
N VAL A 50 3.05 -2.26 -9.13
CA VAL A 50 3.70 -3.47 -9.64
C VAL A 50 2.70 -4.60 -9.65
N PHE A 51 2.39 -5.13 -10.82
CA PHE A 51 1.40 -6.17 -11.02
C PHE A 51 2.05 -7.52 -11.30
N ASP A 52 3.32 -7.53 -11.72
CA ASP A 52 4.04 -8.75 -12.05
C ASP A 52 5.41 -8.79 -11.36
N ALA A 53 5.70 -9.92 -10.69
CA ALA A 53 6.91 -10.05 -9.88
C ALA A 53 7.43 -11.49 -9.78
N ALA A 54 8.59 -11.81 -10.36
CA ALA A 54 9.23 -13.13 -10.20
C ALA A 54 8.29 -14.35 -10.41
N GLY A 55 7.39 -14.28 -11.40
CA GLY A 55 6.39 -15.31 -11.70
C GLY A 55 5.08 -15.22 -10.90
N TRP A 56 4.99 -14.29 -9.94
CA TRP A 56 3.74 -13.84 -9.35
C TRP A 56 3.06 -12.80 -10.26
N HIS A 57 1.72 -12.85 -10.29
CA HIS A 57 0.87 -11.97 -11.09
C HIS A 57 -0.37 -11.57 -10.28
N ALA A 58 -0.63 -10.26 -10.17
CA ALA A 58 -1.85 -9.74 -9.59
C ALA A 58 -3.04 -10.04 -10.50
N ARG A 59 -4.10 -10.63 -9.95
CA ARG A 59 -5.36 -10.94 -10.65
C ARG A 59 -6.42 -9.86 -10.49
N HIS A 60 -6.22 -8.93 -9.56
CA HIS A 60 -7.10 -7.81 -9.31
C HIS A 60 -6.28 -6.52 -9.20
N TRP A 61 -6.89 -5.39 -9.57
CA TRP A 61 -6.22 -4.09 -9.52
C TRP A 61 -5.69 -3.75 -8.12
N PHE A 62 -6.49 -4.03 -7.08
CA PHE A 62 -6.11 -3.81 -5.68
C PHE A 62 -4.98 -4.71 -5.17
N ASP A 63 -4.59 -5.74 -5.92
CA ASP A 63 -3.51 -6.63 -5.50
C ASP A 63 -2.13 -6.20 -6.01
N GLY A 64 -2.06 -5.22 -6.92
CA GLY A 64 -0.78 -4.69 -7.36
C GLY A 64 0.01 -4.14 -6.16
N LEU A 65 1.30 -4.46 -6.08
CA LEU A 65 2.15 -4.03 -4.98
C LEU A 65 2.23 -2.50 -4.97
N GLY A 66 2.08 -1.94 -3.77
CA GLY A 66 1.95 -0.51 -3.58
C GLY A 66 3.26 0.24 -3.75
N MET A 67 3.16 1.42 -4.34
CA MET A 67 4.26 2.39 -4.42
C MET A 67 3.78 3.71 -3.82
N VAL A 68 4.67 4.41 -3.13
CA VAL A 68 4.45 5.76 -2.61
C VAL A 68 5.08 6.76 -3.58
N TYR A 69 4.38 7.86 -3.80
CA TYR A 69 4.80 8.98 -4.63
C TYR A 69 4.70 10.26 -3.81
N ALA A 70 5.70 11.11 -3.88
CA ALA A 70 5.70 12.40 -3.21
C ALA A 70 6.09 13.52 -4.18
N PHE A 71 5.32 14.62 -4.14
CA PHE A 71 5.66 15.88 -4.78
C PHE A 71 5.86 16.93 -3.68
N ARG A 72 7.11 17.34 -3.47
CA ARG A 72 7.47 18.39 -2.53
C ARG A 72 7.54 19.72 -3.27
N ILE A 73 6.71 20.66 -2.84
CA ILE A 73 6.54 21.98 -3.45
C ILE A 73 7.17 23.02 -2.54
N GLY A 74 8.28 23.61 -2.99
CA GLY A 74 9.03 24.62 -2.25
C GLY A 74 9.42 25.81 -3.12
N GLU A 75 10.20 26.73 -2.55
CA GLU A 75 10.69 27.92 -3.26
C GLU A 75 11.65 27.57 -4.41
N ALA A 76 12.43 26.49 -4.24
CA ALA A 76 13.36 25.99 -5.26
C ALA A 76 12.69 25.19 -6.39
N GLY A 77 11.34 25.08 -6.39
CA GLY A 77 10.57 24.32 -7.36
C GLY A 77 9.89 23.07 -6.78
N ILE A 78 9.57 22.12 -7.66
CA ILE A 78 8.90 20.87 -7.30
C ILE A 78 9.87 19.70 -7.42
N GLY A 79 10.05 18.96 -6.32
CA GLY A 79 10.79 17.70 -6.29
C GLY A 79 9.86 16.50 -6.30
N PHE A 80 10.16 15.50 -7.12
CA PHE A 80 9.44 14.23 -7.19
C PHE A 80 10.26 13.10 -6.57
N ARG A 81 9.61 12.23 -5.81
CA ARG A 81 10.16 10.98 -5.29
C ARG A 81 9.16 9.85 -5.46
N SER A 82 9.65 8.63 -5.61
CA SER A 82 8.83 7.43 -5.60
C SER A 82 9.59 6.25 -5.00
N ARG A 83 8.88 5.41 -4.25
CA ARG A 83 9.47 4.24 -3.59
C ARG A 83 8.46 3.12 -3.45
N LEU A 84 8.86 1.90 -3.80
CA LEU A 84 8.03 0.72 -3.57
C LEU A 84 7.84 0.52 -2.05
N LEU A 85 6.62 0.19 -1.63
CA LEU A 85 6.37 -0.19 -0.23
C LEU A 85 7.04 -1.53 0.06
N ASP A 86 8.01 -1.53 0.98
CA ASP A 86 8.68 -2.74 1.47
C ASP A 86 7.79 -3.50 2.47
N SER A 87 6.69 -4.03 1.95
CA SER A 87 5.73 -4.87 2.67
C SER A 87 6.18 -6.34 2.72
N GLU A 88 5.65 -7.12 3.65
CA GLU A 88 5.77 -8.58 3.62
C GLU A 88 5.20 -9.13 2.29
N ALA A 89 4.08 -8.60 1.82
CA ALA A 89 3.48 -8.97 0.53
C ALA A 89 4.42 -8.74 -0.68
N ALA A 90 5.13 -7.60 -0.73
CA ALA A 90 6.08 -7.32 -1.80
C ALA A 90 7.30 -8.24 -1.74
N ARG A 91 7.84 -8.51 -0.55
CA ARG A 91 8.95 -9.46 -0.35
C ARG A 91 8.57 -10.88 -0.74
N ASP A 92 7.36 -11.30 -0.38
CA ASP A 92 6.78 -12.59 -0.75
C ASP A 92 6.62 -12.73 -2.28
N ALA A 93 6.09 -11.70 -2.94
CA ALA A 93 5.93 -11.66 -4.39
C ALA A 93 7.29 -11.76 -5.11
N TRP A 94 8.32 -11.02 -4.67
CA TRP A 94 9.67 -11.11 -5.26
C TRP A 94 10.36 -12.46 -5.07
N GLN A 95 9.93 -13.25 -4.10
CA GLN A 95 10.40 -14.63 -3.90
C GLN A 95 9.54 -15.67 -4.64
N GLY A 96 8.53 -15.25 -5.41
CA GLY A 96 7.57 -16.15 -6.05
C GLY A 96 6.65 -16.87 -5.05
N LYS A 97 6.45 -16.30 -3.86
CA LYS A 97 5.73 -16.91 -2.74
C LYS A 97 4.60 -15.99 -2.25
N ALA A 98 3.50 -15.87 -2.98
CA ALA A 98 2.36 -15.07 -2.51
C ALA A 98 1.54 -15.79 -1.43
N ARG A 99 2.01 -15.76 -0.18
CA ARG A 99 1.41 -16.53 0.93
C ARG A 99 0.30 -15.77 1.65
N LEU A 100 0.35 -14.44 1.61
CA LEU A 100 -0.64 -13.57 2.25
C LEU A 100 -1.94 -13.49 1.44
N GLY A 101 -3.06 -13.47 2.15
CA GLY A 101 -4.39 -13.25 1.58
C GLY A 101 -4.50 -11.84 1.02
N SER A 102 -4.76 -11.75 -0.29
CA SER A 102 -5.00 -10.50 -1.01
C SER A 102 -6.49 -10.38 -1.37
N PHE A 103 -6.88 -9.32 -2.06
CA PHE A 103 -8.28 -9.07 -2.43
C PHE A 103 -8.80 -10.08 -3.45
N GLY A 104 -8.06 -10.31 -4.54
CA GLY A 104 -8.50 -11.18 -5.64
C GLY A 104 -7.45 -12.18 -6.14
N THR A 105 -6.22 -12.13 -5.63
CA THR A 105 -5.11 -12.97 -6.07
C THR A 105 -4.96 -14.17 -5.13
N PRO A 106 -5.11 -15.40 -5.64
CA PRO A 106 -5.03 -16.61 -4.81
C PRO A 106 -3.68 -16.75 -4.11
N THR A 107 -3.71 -17.18 -2.85
CA THR A 107 -2.49 -17.49 -2.10
C THR A 107 -1.84 -18.79 -2.61
N VAL A 108 -0.53 -18.79 -2.76
CA VAL A 108 0.29 -19.98 -3.04
C VAL A 108 0.76 -20.57 -1.71
N ARG A 109 0.00 -21.54 -1.19
CA ARG A 109 0.29 -22.22 0.09
C ARG A 109 0.24 -23.74 -0.05
N PRO A 110 1.20 -24.49 0.53
CA PRO A 110 1.17 -25.94 0.52
C PRO A 110 0.00 -26.48 1.37
N LEU A 111 -0.45 -27.71 1.08
CA LEU A 111 -1.63 -28.30 1.73
C LEU A 111 -1.49 -28.38 3.26
N TRP A 112 -0.31 -28.73 3.76
CA TRP A 112 -0.04 -28.80 5.20
C TRP A 112 -0.20 -27.42 5.88
N GLN A 113 0.21 -26.33 5.21
CA GLN A 113 0.05 -24.98 5.76
C GLN A 113 -1.43 -24.59 5.81
N ARG A 114 -2.22 -24.99 4.82
CA ARG A 114 -3.69 -24.80 4.85
C ARG A 114 -4.39 -25.60 5.95
N LEU A 115 -3.79 -26.70 6.42
CA LEU A 115 -4.34 -27.50 7.52
C LEU A 115 -4.07 -26.86 8.88
N VAL A 116 -2.84 -26.37 9.10
CA VAL A 116 -2.45 -25.73 10.38
C VAL A 116 -2.87 -24.25 10.47
N GLU A 117 -3.02 -23.58 9.32
CA GLU A 117 -3.40 -22.17 9.19
C GLU A 117 -4.50 -22.04 8.11
N PRO A 118 -5.74 -22.45 8.41
CA PRO A 118 -6.82 -22.49 7.42
C PRO A 118 -7.15 -21.10 6.86
N VAL A 119 -7.15 -20.08 7.72
CA VAL A 119 -7.35 -18.68 7.34
C VAL A 119 -5.98 -18.05 7.06
N PRO A 120 -5.70 -17.59 5.82
CA PRO A 120 -4.45 -16.90 5.54
C PRO A 120 -4.36 -15.58 6.32
N ARG A 121 -3.14 -15.20 6.72
CA ARG A 121 -2.86 -13.85 7.17
C ARG A 121 -3.18 -12.85 6.07
N ILE A 122 -3.85 -11.75 6.43
CA ILE A 122 -4.23 -10.67 5.52
C ILE A 122 -2.98 -9.88 5.13
N THR A 123 -2.94 -9.42 3.88
CA THR A 123 -1.86 -8.61 3.30
C THR A 123 -1.57 -7.32 4.09
N ASP A 124 -0.30 -6.89 4.04
CA ASP A 124 0.19 -5.56 4.43
C ASP A 124 0.59 -4.74 3.18
N ASN A 125 -0.02 -5.04 2.02
CA ASN A 125 0.14 -4.27 0.79
C ASN A 125 -0.68 -2.97 0.85
N ASN A 126 -0.07 -1.92 1.39
CA ASN A 126 -0.74 -0.69 1.80
C ASN A 126 -0.89 0.33 0.67
N ASN A 127 -1.57 -0.09 -0.40
CA ASN A 127 -1.64 0.61 -1.68
C ASN A 127 -2.91 1.46 -1.90
N VAL A 128 -3.74 1.64 -0.88
CA VAL A 128 -5.08 2.26 -1.02
C VAL A 128 -5.06 3.74 -0.66
N ASN A 129 -4.51 4.09 0.52
CA ASN A 129 -4.53 5.47 0.99
C ASN A 129 -3.29 5.82 1.83
N ILE A 130 -3.04 7.10 2.02
CA ILE A 130 -2.05 7.63 2.97
C ILE A 130 -2.73 8.69 3.82
N ALA A 131 -2.53 8.62 5.14
CA ALA A 131 -3.05 9.60 6.08
C ALA A 131 -2.00 9.95 7.14
N ARG A 132 -2.04 11.19 7.63
CA ARG A 132 -1.26 11.59 8.81
C ARG A 132 -2.05 11.21 10.07
N ILE A 133 -1.47 10.38 10.93
CA ILE A 133 -2.07 9.91 12.18
C ILE A 133 -1.11 10.28 13.31
N GLY A 134 -1.47 11.31 14.09
CA GLY A 134 -0.53 11.91 15.04
C GLY A 134 0.65 12.56 14.30
N GLN A 135 1.87 12.11 14.59
CA GLN A 135 3.08 12.58 13.90
C GLN A 135 3.44 11.71 12.69
N ASP A 136 2.89 10.49 12.64
CA ASP A 136 3.30 9.49 11.66
C ASP A 136 2.52 9.64 10.35
N LEU A 137 3.20 9.41 9.23
CA LEU A 137 2.57 9.23 7.93
C LEU A 137 2.31 7.75 7.71
N VAL A 138 1.05 7.40 7.54
CA VAL A 138 0.61 6.00 7.53
C VAL A 138 0.08 5.64 6.15
N ALA A 139 0.72 4.67 5.51
CA ALA A 139 0.18 3.99 4.34
C ALA A 139 -0.86 2.95 4.77
N MET A 140 -1.97 2.90 4.06
CA MET A 140 -3.16 2.15 4.46
C MET A 140 -3.68 1.20 3.37
N THR A 141 -4.17 0.05 3.81
CA THR A 141 -5.09 -0.85 3.07
C THR A 141 -6.19 -1.34 4.02
N GLU A 142 -7.10 -2.19 3.54
CA GLU A 142 -8.23 -2.66 4.35
C GLU A 142 -7.93 -3.86 5.26
N GLY A 143 -6.65 -4.26 5.33
CA GLY A 143 -6.16 -5.24 6.28
C GLY A 143 -5.92 -4.67 7.67
N ASN A 144 -5.53 -5.50 8.63
CA ASN A 144 -5.28 -5.07 10.01
C ASN A 144 -3.86 -4.55 10.29
N ARG A 145 -3.00 -4.46 9.27
CA ARG A 145 -1.60 -4.05 9.42
C ARG A 145 -1.32 -2.84 8.56
N GLN A 146 -1.27 -1.69 9.22
CA GLN A 146 -0.88 -0.44 8.57
C GLN A 146 0.63 -0.22 8.65
N LEU A 147 1.23 0.56 7.75
CA LEU A 147 2.67 0.78 7.67
C LEU A 147 2.98 2.27 7.87
N VAL A 148 3.93 2.57 8.75
CA VAL A 148 4.49 3.93 8.92
C VAL A 148 5.54 4.15 7.84
N ILE A 149 5.50 5.33 7.23
CA ILE A 149 6.39 5.76 6.16
C ILE A 149 7.17 6.99 6.63
N ASP A 150 8.48 7.01 6.38
CA ASP A 150 9.31 8.18 6.63
C ASP A 150 8.98 9.31 5.62
N ASP A 151 8.63 10.48 6.14
CA ASP A 151 8.20 11.66 5.38
C ASP A 151 9.26 12.14 4.37
N THR A 152 10.54 11.83 4.58
CA THR A 152 11.62 12.35 3.73
C THR A 152 12.04 11.37 2.64
N THR A 153 12.19 10.10 2.99
CA THR A 153 12.78 9.04 2.17
C THR A 153 11.75 8.09 1.59
N LEU A 154 10.49 8.18 2.04
CA LEU A 154 9.39 7.27 1.72
C LEU A 154 9.68 5.81 2.10
N ALA A 155 10.66 5.58 2.98
CA ALA A 155 10.98 4.25 3.49
C ALA A 155 9.86 3.75 4.41
N VAL A 156 9.65 2.43 4.44
CA VAL A 156 8.81 1.83 5.47
C VAL A 156 9.62 1.75 6.76
N ASP A 157 9.15 2.41 7.81
CA ASP A 157 9.78 2.36 9.14
C ASP A 157 9.30 1.16 9.95
N GLY A 158 8.11 0.65 9.63
CA GLY A 158 7.55 -0.54 10.24
C GLY A 158 6.03 -0.52 10.32
N PRO A 159 5.41 -1.49 11.00
CA PRO A 159 3.98 -1.51 11.20
C PRO A 159 3.54 -0.43 12.20
N VAL A 160 2.36 0.14 11.97
CA VAL A 160 1.69 1.02 12.93
C VAL A 160 1.44 0.24 14.22
N ARG A 161 1.81 0.86 15.34
CA ARG A 161 1.51 0.37 16.67
C ARG A 161 0.28 1.10 17.18
N TYR A 162 -0.90 0.57 16.88
CA TYR A 162 -2.11 0.99 17.57
C TYR A 162 -1.89 0.73 19.06
N ALA A 163 -2.04 1.79 19.87
CA ALA A 163 -1.90 1.66 21.31
C ALA A 163 -3.04 0.78 21.84
N SER A 164 -3.20 0.67 23.16
CA SER A 164 -4.30 -0.02 23.82
C SER A 164 -5.67 0.66 23.59
N ASP A 165 -5.96 1.10 22.36
CA ASP A 165 -7.24 1.63 21.93
C ASP A 165 -8.23 0.49 21.63
N ALA A 166 -9.47 0.89 21.35
CA ALA A 166 -10.56 -0.03 21.09
C ALA A 166 -10.55 -0.58 19.65
N LEU A 167 -9.67 -0.07 18.77
CA LEU A 167 -9.67 -0.43 17.35
C LEU A 167 -9.04 -1.81 17.17
N ARG A 168 -9.89 -2.83 17.32
CA ARG A 168 -9.53 -4.23 17.20
C ARG A 168 -10.34 -4.84 16.07
N GLY A 169 -9.64 -5.44 15.11
CA GLY A 169 -10.31 -6.06 13.98
C GLY A 169 -9.37 -6.86 13.10
N ALA A 170 -9.98 -7.72 12.29
CA ALA A 170 -9.30 -8.40 11.20
C ALA A 170 -9.17 -7.50 9.97
N ILE A 171 -10.13 -6.59 9.78
CA ILE A 171 -10.15 -5.60 8.69
C ILE A 171 -10.49 -4.22 9.27
N MET A 172 -9.95 -3.18 8.66
CA MET A 172 -10.25 -1.78 8.98
C MET A 172 -10.38 -0.99 7.68
N THR A 173 -10.99 0.20 7.71
CA THR A 173 -11.04 1.01 6.48
C THR A 173 -9.71 1.70 6.22
N ALA A 174 -9.39 1.94 4.94
CA ALA A 174 -8.29 2.82 4.53
C ALA A 174 -8.69 4.31 4.51
N HIS A 175 -9.89 4.66 4.96
CA HIS A 175 -10.47 6.00 4.86
C HIS A 175 -10.89 6.52 6.24
N PRO A 176 -9.94 6.71 7.18
CA PRO A 176 -10.26 7.28 8.46
C PRO A 176 -10.66 8.76 8.33
N HIS A 177 -11.46 9.23 9.27
CA HIS A 177 -11.86 10.63 9.37
C HIS A 177 -11.02 11.35 10.43
N PHE A 178 -10.59 12.58 10.13
CA PHE A 178 -9.96 13.45 11.11
C PHE A 178 -11.00 14.39 11.73
N ASP A 179 -11.16 14.29 13.04
CA ASP A 179 -11.95 15.21 13.87
C ASP A 179 -11.03 16.34 14.34
N ALA A 180 -11.19 17.53 13.75
CA ALA A 180 -10.36 18.68 14.06
C ALA A 180 -10.65 19.30 15.44
N GLU A 181 -11.89 19.18 15.93
CA GLU A 181 -12.26 19.71 17.27
C GLU A 181 -11.60 18.88 18.37
N ARG A 182 -11.57 17.57 18.19
CA ARG A 182 -10.97 16.63 19.15
C ARG A 182 -9.50 16.32 18.87
N ASN A 183 -8.98 16.81 17.75
CA ASN A 183 -7.64 16.49 17.25
C ASN A 183 -7.38 14.97 17.24
N SER A 184 -8.34 14.20 16.73
CA SER A 184 -8.33 12.75 16.76
C SER A 184 -8.68 12.14 15.41
N VAL A 185 -8.09 11.00 15.10
CA VAL A 185 -8.42 10.21 13.91
C VAL A 185 -9.39 9.10 14.32
N VAL A 186 -10.53 9.02 13.64
CA VAL A 186 -11.58 8.02 13.87
C VAL A 186 -11.61 7.07 12.68
N ASN A 187 -11.63 5.77 12.96
CA ASN A 187 -11.73 4.73 11.94
C ASN A 187 -12.73 3.66 12.41
N VAL A 188 -13.03 2.69 11.56
CA VAL A 188 -13.90 1.56 11.88
C VAL A 188 -13.15 0.27 11.57
N ALA A 189 -13.23 -0.71 12.47
CA ALA A 189 -12.65 -2.03 12.30
C ALA A 189 -13.66 -3.13 12.58
N THR A 190 -13.65 -4.19 11.76
CA THR A 190 -14.51 -5.36 11.92
C THR A 190 -13.69 -6.55 12.41
N ALA A 191 -14.14 -7.17 13.50
CA ALA A 191 -13.59 -8.42 14.00
C ALA A 191 -14.54 -9.59 13.69
N PHE A 192 -13.98 -10.66 13.15
CA PHE A 192 -14.71 -11.89 12.85
C PHE A 192 -14.61 -12.88 14.01
N GLY A 193 -15.74 -13.50 14.36
CA GLY A 193 -15.85 -14.52 15.39
C GLY A 193 -17.28 -15.06 15.42
N ARG A 194 -17.62 -15.89 16.42
CA ARG A 194 -18.99 -16.40 16.59
C ARG A 194 -20.04 -15.28 16.66
N LYS A 195 -19.64 -14.13 17.19
CA LYS A 195 -20.37 -12.86 17.08
C LYS A 195 -19.43 -11.88 16.40
N GLY A 196 -19.79 -11.42 15.20
CA GLY A 196 -19.08 -10.34 14.54
C GLY A 196 -19.22 -9.05 15.36
N THR A 197 -18.15 -8.26 15.43
CA THR A 197 -18.16 -6.98 16.15
C THR A 197 -17.55 -5.89 15.29
N ILE A 198 -18.08 -4.69 15.42
CA ILE A 198 -17.55 -3.48 14.82
C ILE A 198 -17.02 -2.62 15.98
N SER A 199 -15.76 -2.21 15.88
CA SER A 199 -15.13 -1.23 16.77
C SER A 199 -14.91 0.08 16.01
N VAL A 200 -14.94 1.18 16.76
CA VAL A 200 -14.73 2.55 16.28
C VAL A 200 -13.67 3.19 17.17
#